data_AF-A0A5Q0LYI8-F1
#
_entry.id   AF-A0A5Q0LYI8-F1
#
_cell.length_a   1.000
_cell.length_b   1.000
_cell.length_c   1.000
_cell.angle_alpha   90.00
_cell.angle_beta   90.00
_cell.angle_gamma   90.00
#
_symmetry.space_group_name_H-M   'P 1'
#
loop_
_entity.id
_entity.type
_entity.pdbx_description
1 polymer ?
#
loop_
_entity_poly.entity_id
_entity_poly.type
_entity_poly.pdbx_seq_one_letter_code
_entity_poly.pdbx_strand_id
1 'polypeptide(L)'
;MQTEAAQREAYKVEAEKAQAAYDNFRYTDAQREQTIEFIGAAMKVIRGEAEFDSLTRLLPIVGTSMGRLPGIDTSTSRDFDSSFLNKWTEIDVSTIPKRDGSAGFEPVWFQIDFGPEMNIPRERLEKLLQLKVVHGWTMDGGNLRWEMAPLHGLPHFNGGSFLYSPLKQPQGDFDVEVRFTYLNGPDKDPWTAQRLVRLQIIRDYLAPEQIKKRNDQKLGHLPQTGERAPKDGRYAAVFADDALTASIPLEQRTCTYSEGQWLGMTDVPNPTTGQRQPVHAWWQWLGSDRLAAGLDRLFPSSGQQRL
;
A
#
# COMPACT_ATOMS: atom_id res chain seq x y z
N MET A 1 56.73 -0.96 7.11
CA MET A 1 55.79 -2.11 7.03
C MET A 1 55.29 -2.38 8.43
N GLN A 2 54.02 -2.12 8.71
CA GLN A 2 53.41 -2.59 9.96
C GLN A 2 53.33 -4.12 9.89
N THR A 3 53.73 -4.79 10.96
CA THR A 3 53.61 -6.25 11.07
C THR A 3 52.13 -6.64 11.12
N GLU A 4 51.77 -7.81 10.60
CA GLU A 4 50.37 -8.31 10.61
C GLU A 4 49.75 -8.28 12.02
N ALA A 5 50.56 -8.49 13.06
CA ALA A 5 50.14 -8.38 14.46
C ALA A 5 49.74 -6.95 14.85
N ALA A 6 50.48 -5.93 14.41
CA ALA A 6 50.15 -4.53 14.65
C ALA A 6 48.89 -4.08 13.89
N GLN A 7 48.67 -4.62 12.68
CA GLN A 7 47.44 -4.38 11.91
C GLN A 7 46.22 -5.02 12.58
N ARG A 8 46.35 -6.25 13.10
CA ARG A 8 45.27 -6.92 13.83
C ARG A 8 44.90 -6.19 15.12
N GLU A 9 45.88 -5.69 15.86
CA GLU A 9 45.63 -4.95 17.09
C GLU A 9 44.96 -3.59 16.81
N ALA A 10 45.43 -2.86 15.78
CA ALA A 10 44.78 -1.63 15.33
C ALA A 10 43.32 -1.86 14.92
N TYR A 11 43.04 -2.94 14.18
CA TYR A 11 41.70 -3.32 13.79
C TYR A 11 40.79 -3.60 15.00
N LYS A 12 41.29 -4.32 16.03
CA LYS A 12 40.51 -4.57 17.25
C LYS A 12 40.14 -3.28 17.97
N VAL A 13 41.10 -2.37 18.14
CA VAL A 13 40.86 -1.08 18.79
C VAL A 13 39.84 -0.24 18.03
N GLU A 14 39.89 -0.24 16.69
CA GLU A 14 38.89 0.44 15.86
C GLU A 14 37.51 -0.23 15.95
N ALA A 15 37.45 -1.57 15.96
CA ALA A 15 36.21 -2.32 16.12
C ALA A 15 35.56 -2.06 17.48
N GLU A 16 36.32 -2.06 18.57
CA GLU A 16 35.84 -1.75 19.92
C GLU A 16 35.28 -0.31 20.01
N LYS A 17 35.98 0.66 19.39
CA LYS A 17 35.47 2.03 19.30
C LYS A 17 34.18 2.13 18.50
N ALA A 18 34.09 1.41 17.38
CA ALA A 18 32.89 1.39 16.55
C ALA A 18 31.70 0.75 17.29
N GLN A 19 31.94 -0.33 18.03
CA GLN A 19 30.94 -0.99 18.85
C GLN A 19 30.48 -0.08 20.00
N ALA A 20 31.41 0.55 20.72
CA ALA A 20 31.07 1.48 21.79
C ALA A 20 30.27 2.69 21.26
N ALA A 21 30.58 3.18 20.06
CA ALA A 21 29.79 4.23 19.42
C ALA A 21 28.37 3.76 19.07
N TYR A 22 28.22 2.53 18.58
CA TYR A 22 26.92 1.92 18.29
C TYR A 22 26.09 1.74 19.57
N ASP A 23 26.65 1.13 20.61
CA ASP A 23 25.95 0.80 21.86
C ASP A 23 25.48 2.05 22.63
N ASN A 24 26.23 3.15 22.50
CA ASN A 24 25.92 4.43 23.17
C ASN A 24 25.08 5.38 22.31
N PHE A 25 24.86 5.08 21.03
CA PHE A 25 24.08 5.95 20.16
C PHE A 25 22.61 5.99 20.60
N ARG A 26 22.03 7.19 20.61
CA ARG A 26 20.61 7.41 20.92
C ARG A 26 20.04 8.38 19.91
N TYR A 27 18.93 8.00 19.29
CA TYR A 27 18.17 8.89 18.43
C TYR A 27 17.63 10.08 19.23
N THR A 28 17.77 11.27 18.68
CA THR A 28 17.10 12.47 19.17
C THR A 28 15.59 12.39 18.87
N ASP A 29 14.78 13.16 19.60
CA ASP A 29 13.35 13.23 19.31
C ASP A 29 13.10 13.78 17.90
N ALA A 30 13.86 14.78 17.44
CA ALA A 30 13.74 15.32 16.08
C ALA A 30 13.97 14.25 15.00
N GLN A 31 15.01 13.43 15.15
CA GLN A 31 15.27 12.30 14.24
C GLN A 31 14.11 11.30 14.24
N ARG A 32 13.55 11.00 15.42
CA ARG A 32 12.42 10.08 15.56
C ARG A 32 11.17 10.64 14.88
N GLU A 33 10.85 11.91 15.10
CA GLU A 33 9.68 12.57 14.50
C GLU A 33 9.78 12.66 12.98
N GLN A 34 10.94 13.07 12.45
CA GLN A 34 11.18 13.11 11.00
C GLN A 34 11.06 11.72 10.36
N THR A 35 11.53 10.68 11.05
CA THR A 35 11.38 9.29 10.58
C THR A 35 9.92 8.87 10.50
N ILE A 36 9.13 9.21 11.53
CA ILE A 36 7.69 8.89 11.60
C ILE A 36 6.91 9.63 10.50
N GLU A 37 7.26 10.89 10.22
CA GLU A 37 6.70 11.63 9.08
C GLU A 37 7.01 10.93 7.75
N PHE A 38 8.26 10.52 7.55
CA PHE A 38 8.68 9.82 6.34
C PHE A 38 7.98 8.47 6.17
N ILE A 39 7.81 7.68 7.25
CA ILE A 39 7.04 6.43 7.24
C ILE A 39 5.59 6.68 6.80
N GLY A 40 4.96 7.75 7.30
CA GLY A 40 3.61 8.14 6.91
C GLY A 40 3.51 8.51 5.43
N ALA A 41 4.49 9.25 4.90
CA ALA A 41 4.57 9.58 3.49
C ALA A 41 4.78 8.33 2.61
N ALA A 42 5.67 7.42 3.03
CA ALA A 42 5.93 6.17 2.33
C ALA A 42 4.68 5.29 2.24
N MET A 43 3.88 5.23 3.32
CA MET A 43 2.60 4.50 3.27
C MET A 43 1.64 5.07 2.23
N LYS A 44 1.51 6.40 2.13
CA LYS A 44 0.65 7.04 1.12
C LYS A 44 1.11 6.69 -0.30
N VAL A 45 2.42 6.73 -0.54
CA VAL A 45 3.00 6.34 -1.82
C VAL A 45 2.76 4.86 -2.12
N ILE A 46 2.96 3.98 -1.15
CA ILE A 46 2.67 2.54 -1.32
C ILE A 46 1.17 2.29 -1.51
N ARG A 47 0.26 3.07 -0.92
CA ARG A 47 -1.18 2.96 -1.21
C ARG A 47 -1.60 3.54 -2.58
N GLY A 48 -0.71 4.27 -3.24
CA GLY A 48 -1.04 4.99 -4.48
C GLY A 48 -1.79 6.30 -4.23
N GLU A 49 -1.79 6.80 -3.01
CA GLU A 49 -2.40 8.09 -2.62
C GLU A 49 -1.49 9.30 -2.92
N ALA A 50 -0.20 9.04 -3.23
CA ALA A 50 0.78 10.05 -3.55
C ALA A 50 1.80 9.52 -4.58
N GLU A 51 2.37 10.43 -5.37
CA GLU A 51 3.43 10.12 -6.33
C GLU A 51 4.75 9.81 -5.60
N PHE A 52 5.57 8.93 -6.19
CA PHE A 52 6.87 8.56 -5.62
C PHE A 52 7.80 9.78 -5.40
N ASP A 53 7.76 10.76 -6.31
CA ASP A 53 8.53 12.00 -6.23
C ASP A 53 8.23 12.84 -4.97
N SER A 54 7.15 12.55 -4.25
CA SER A 54 6.90 13.18 -2.95
C SER A 54 7.91 12.73 -1.89
N LEU A 55 8.42 11.50 -1.95
CA LEU A 55 9.44 11.01 -1.01
C LEU A 55 10.80 11.65 -1.24
N THR A 56 11.17 11.86 -2.50
CA THR A 56 12.48 12.45 -2.86
C THR A 56 12.61 13.90 -2.41
N ARG A 57 11.49 14.60 -2.17
CA ARG A 57 11.45 15.93 -1.57
C ARG A 57 11.68 15.91 -0.06
N LEU A 58 11.35 14.81 0.61
CA LEU A 58 11.54 14.63 2.05
C LEU A 58 12.94 14.13 2.36
N LEU A 59 13.41 13.13 1.61
CA LEU A 59 14.75 12.57 1.71
C LEU A 59 15.31 12.35 0.29
N PRO A 60 16.54 12.80 -0.02
CA PRO A 60 17.12 12.58 -1.33
C PRO A 60 17.52 11.12 -1.52
N ILE A 61 17.60 10.68 -2.78
CA ILE A 61 18.13 9.36 -3.15
C ILE A 61 19.64 9.49 -3.34
N VAL A 62 20.41 8.62 -2.69
CA VAL A 62 21.88 8.59 -2.74
C VAL A 62 22.43 7.39 -3.50
N GLY A 63 21.61 6.37 -3.73
CA GLY A 63 22.02 5.15 -4.40
C GLY A 63 20.88 4.44 -5.12
N THR A 64 21.28 3.58 -6.05
CA THR A 64 20.39 2.61 -6.69
C THR A 64 21.09 1.27 -6.73
N SER A 65 20.40 0.22 -6.31
CA SER A 65 20.92 -1.14 -6.28
C SER A 65 19.89 -2.12 -6.85
N MET A 66 20.29 -3.40 -7.02
CA MET A 66 19.32 -4.43 -7.42
C MET A 66 18.21 -4.50 -6.36
N GLY A 67 16.96 -4.55 -6.81
CA GLY A 67 15.81 -4.58 -5.92
C GLY A 67 15.83 -5.78 -4.97
N ARG A 68 15.23 -5.61 -3.78
CA ARG A 68 15.23 -6.63 -2.72
C ARG A 68 14.09 -7.64 -2.84
N LEU A 69 13.29 -7.57 -3.92
CA LEU A 69 12.15 -8.45 -4.15
C LEU A 69 12.58 -9.83 -4.66
N PRO A 70 12.37 -10.92 -3.90
CA PRO A 70 12.64 -12.27 -4.37
C PRO A 70 11.79 -12.60 -5.59
N GLY A 71 12.43 -13.10 -6.65
CA GLY A 71 11.73 -13.58 -7.85
C GLY A 71 11.25 -12.50 -8.82
N ILE A 72 11.62 -11.22 -8.61
CA ILE A 72 11.34 -10.12 -9.54
C ILE A 72 12.67 -9.51 -9.99
N ASP A 73 13.24 -10.09 -11.04
CA ASP A 73 14.53 -9.70 -11.63
C ASP A 73 14.53 -8.29 -12.26
N THR A 74 13.36 -7.66 -12.36
CA THR A 74 13.18 -6.30 -12.90
C THR A 74 13.07 -5.23 -11.81
N SER A 75 13.15 -5.60 -10.53
CA SER A 75 13.03 -4.66 -9.44
C SER A 75 14.32 -3.85 -9.23
N THR A 76 14.19 -2.56 -8.94
CA THR A 76 15.31 -1.66 -8.63
C THR A 76 15.11 -1.06 -7.25
N SER A 77 16.12 -1.15 -6.38
CA SER A 77 16.12 -0.46 -5.09
C SER A 77 16.54 1.00 -5.26
N ARG A 78 15.86 1.90 -4.56
CA ARG A 78 16.20 3.32 -4.41
C ARG A 78 16.58 3.57 -2.96
N ASP A 79 17.85 3.86 -2.73
CA ASP A 79 18.42 3.99 -1.40
C ASP A 79 18.38 5.49 -1.00
N PHE A 80 17.64 5.81 0.05
CA PHE A 80 17.43 7.17 0.55
C PHE A 80 18.55 7.59 1.51
N ASP A 81 18.85 8.88 1.55
CA ASP A 81 19.83 9.44 2.48
C ASP A 81 19.36 9.32 3.92
N SER A 82 19.89 8.32 4.62
CA SER A 82 19.67 8.09 6.05
C SER A 82 20.72 8.76 6.94
N SER A 83 21.64 9.56 6.38
CA SER A 83 22.76 10.15 7.15
C SER A 83 22.31 11.06 8.30
N PHE A 84 21.12 11.66 8.19
CA PHE A 84 20.51 12.44 9.26
C PHE A 84 20.19 11.60 10.50
N LEU A 85 20.05 10.28 10.34
CA LEU A 85 19.84 9.33 11.42
C LEU A 85 21.19 8.90 12.00
N ASN A 86 21.96 8.17 11.21
CA ASN A 86 23.31 7.71 11.51
C ASN A 86 23.83 6.92 10.28
N LYS A 87 25.03 6.34 10.41
CA LYS A 87 25.69 5.57 9.34
C LYS A 87 25.26 4.10 9.21
N TRP A 88 24.43 3.58 10.10
CA TRP A 88 24.05 2.17 10.17
C TRP A 88 22.58 1.92 9.78
N THR A 89 21.72 2.95 9.83
CA THR A 89 20.34 2.86 9.37
C THR A 89 20.27 2.89 7.84
N GLU A 90 19.48 2.00 7.26
CA GLU A 90 19.18 1.97 5.82
C GLU A 90 17.70 2.27 5.59
N ILE A 91 17.40 3.06 4.56
CA ILE A 91 16.05 3.37 4.10
C ILE A 91 16.01 3.11 2.60
N ASP A 92 15.15 2.19 2.17
CA ASP A 92 15.06 1.82 0.76
C ASP A 92 13.62 1.66 0.28
N VAL A 93 13.40 1.99 -1.00
CA VAL A 93 12.17 1.65 -1.73
C VAL A 93 12.53 0.87 -2.97
N SER A 94 12.07 -0.37 -3.04
CA SER A 94 12.09 -1.12 -4.30
C SER A 94 10.94 -0.68 -5.20
N THR A 95 11.25 -0.53 -6.48
CA THR A 95 10.32 -0.17 -7.53
C THR A 95 10.37 -1.16 -8.69
N ILE A 96 9.26 -1.29 -9.42
CA ILE A 96 9.16 -2.04 -10.68
C ILE A 96 8.74 -1.11 -11.80
N PRO A 97 9.00 -1.42 -13.09
CA PRO A 97 8.39 -0.69 -14.20
C PRO A 97 6.86 -0.69 -14.08
N LYS A 98 6.20 0.40 -14.51
CA LYS A 98 4.74 0.46 -14.50
C LYS A 98 4.14 -0.68 -15.31
N ARG A 99 3.13 -1.35 -14.75
CA ARG A 99 2.53 -2.55 -15.33
C ARG A 99 1.58 -2.24 -16.49
N ASP A 100 1.13 -0.99 -16.61
CA ASP A 100 0.36 -0.48 -17.75
C ASP A 100 1.21 -0.21 -19.01
N GLY A 101 2.53 -0.40 -18.92
CA GLY A 101 3.48 -0.14 -20.01
C GLY A 101 3.81 1.33 -20.23
N SER A 102 3.25 2.24 -19.42
CA SER A 102 3.61 3.65 -19.46
C SER A 102 5.00 3.91 -18.86
N ALA A 103 5.59 5.05 -19.21
CA ALA A 103 6.91 5.41 -18.69
C ALA A 103 6.85 5.64 -17.16
N GLY A 104 7.87 5.13 -16.46
CA GLY A 104 8.05 5.32 -15.03
C GLY A 104 8.09 4.00 -14.26
N PHE A 105 7.88 4.10 -12.95
CA PHE A 105 7.95 2.96 -12.05
C PHE A 105 6.88 3.03 -10.95
N GLU A 106 6.51 1.87 -10.41
CA GLU A 106 5.60 1.69 -9.28
C GLU A 106 6.41 1.31 -8.04
N PRO A 107 6.14 1.93 -6.87
CA PRO A 107 6.74 1.53 -5.61
C PRO A 107 6.05 0.25 -5.10
N VAL A 108 6.84 -0.72 -4.64
CA VAL A 108 6.34 -2.06 -4.32
C VAL A 108 6.73 -2.55 -2.94
N TRP A 109 7.88 -2.12 -2.45
CA TRP A 109 8.38 -2.46 -1.13
C TRP A 109 9.08 -1.23 -0.58
N PHE A 110 8.64 -0.75 0.57
CA PHE A 110 9.35 0.22 1.40
C PHE A 110 9.92 -0.45 2.65
N GLN A 111 11.17 -0.15 2.99
CA GLN A 111 11.84 -0.69 4.17
C GLN A 111 12.67 0.36 4.91
N ILE A 112 12.69 0.22 6.24
CA ILE A 112 13.71 0.81 7.09
C ILE A 112 14.35 -0.29 7.92
N ASP A 113 15.67 -0.41 7.85
CA ASP A 113 16.50 -1.21 8.74
C ASP A 113 17.17 -0.28 9.75
N PHE A 114 16.78 -0.37 11.03
CA PHE A 114 17.32 0.50 12.08
C PHE A 114 18.60 -0.08 12.67
N GLY A 115 19.66 0.72 12.69
CA GLY A 115 20.88 0.43 13.43
C GLY A 115 21.38 1.68 14.15
N PRO A 116 21.54 1.69 15.48
CA PRO A 116 20.84 0.85 16.45
C PRO A 116 19.31 0.90 16.33
N GLU A 117 18.60 0.12 17.12
CA GLU A 117 17.13 0.15 17.17
C GLU A 117 16.57 1.55 17.54
N MET A 118 15.40 1.88 17.01
CA MET A 118 14.70 3.11 17.35
C MET A 118 13.56 2.83 18.33
N ASN A 119 13.48 3.61 19.41
CA ASN A 119 12.37 3.51 20.35
C ASN A 119 11.12 4.18 19.78
N ILE A 120 10.18 3.39 19.24
CA ILE A 120 8.88 3.86 18.75
C ILE A 120 7.78 2.92 19.26
N PRO A 121 6.81 3.42 20.05
CA PRO A 121 5.65 2.62 20.44
C PRO A 121 4.88 2.12 19.22
N ARG A 122 4.51 0.85 19.22
CA ARG A 122 3.80 0.20 18.11
C ARG A 122 2.46 0.89 17.83
N GLU A 123 1.73 1.24 18.88
CA GLU A 123 0.41 1.89 18.81
C GLU A 123 0.46 3.22 18.04
N ARG A 124 1.61 3.90 18.12
CA ARG A 124 1.83 5.14 17.38
C ARG A 124 1.90 4.89 15.88
N LEU A 125 2.64 3.86 15.46
CA LEU A 125 2.72 3.46 14.06
C LEU A 125 1.40 2.88 13.55
N GLU A 126 0.71 2.08 14.37
CA GLU A 126 -0.62 1.56 14.06
C GLU A 126 -1.62 2.68 13.79
N LYS A 127 -1.64 3.71 14.64
CA LYS A 127 -2.50 4.89 14.44
C LYS A 127 -2.11 5.68 13.19
N LEU A 128 -0.81 5.94 13.00
CA LEU A 128 -0.30 6.68 11.85
C LEU A 128 -0.68 5.98 10.53
N LEU A 129 -0.47 4.67 10.47
CA LEU A 129 -0.68 3.85 9.29
C LEU A 129 -2.12 3.32 9.17
N GLN A 130 -3.02 3.71 10.08
CA GLN A 130 -4.43 3.31 10.12
C GLN A 130 -4.60 1.78 10.09
N LEU A 131 -3.77 1.08 10.88
CA LEU A 131 -3.79 -0.38 10.96
C LEU A 131 -4.91 -0.82 11.90
N LYS A 132 -5.73 -1.77 11.44
CA LYS A 132 -6.71 -2.43 12.31
C LYS A 132 -6.00 -3.47 13.16
N VAL A 133 -5.94 -3.26 14.47
CA VAL A 133 -5.28 -4.18 15.41
C VAL A 133 -6.28 -5.23 15.86
N VAL A 134 -6.04 -6.50 15.52
CA VAL A 134 -6.80 -7.63 16.06
C VAL A 134 -5.80 -8.61 16.68
N HIS A 135 -5.98 -8.94 17.95
CA HIS A 135 -5.07 -9.85 18.65
C HIS A 135 -5.39 -11.30 18.26
N GLY A 136 -4.38 -12.10 17.90
CA GLY A 136 -4.51 -13.52 17.56
C GLY A 136 -3.90 -13.91 16.20
N TRP A 137 -3.86 -15.20 15.90
CA TRP A 137 -3.44 -15.74 14.60
C TRP A 137 -4.65 -16.33 13.87
N THR A 138 -4.71 -16.13 12.55
CA THR A 138 -5.65 -16.70 11.56
C THR A 138 -7.05 -16.11 11.43
N MET A 139 -7.55 -16.26 10.18
CA MET A 139 -8.85 -16.02 9.50
C MET A 139 -9.73 -14.82 9.86
N ASP A 140 -9.61 -14.25 11.06
CA ASP A 140 -10.44 -13.15 11.56
C ASP A 140 -9.68 -11.81 11.65
N GLY A 141 -8.53 -11.70 10.96
CA GLY A 141 -7.77 -10.44 10.83
C GLY A 141 -6.71 -10.20 11.89
N GLY A 142 -6.32 -11.24 12.64
CA GLY A 142 -5.23 -11.17 13.62
C GLY A 142 -3.85 -11.05 12.98
N ASN A 143 -3.02 -10.13 13.47
CA ASN A 143 -1.85 -9.60 12.77
C ASN A 143 -0.55 -9.53 13.61
N LEU A 144 -0.44 -10.33 14.68
CA LEU A 144 0.84 -10.52 15.35
C LEU A 144 1.35 -11.94 15.15
N ARG A 145 2.46 -12.10 14.42
CA ARG A 145 3.23 -13.34 14.39
C ARG A 145 4.46 -13.20 15.28
N TRP A 146 4.46 -13.82 16.45
CA TRP A 146 5.74 -14.06 17.12
C TRP A 146 6.51 -15.11 16.31
N GLU A 147 7.53 -14.66 15.58
CA GLU A 147 8.61 -15.53 15.12
C GLU A 147 9.85 -15.19 15.92
N MET A 148 10.49 -16.19 16.53
CA MET A 148 11.93 -16.08 16.74
C MET A 148 12.57 -15.98 15.37
N ALA A 149 12.90 -14.78 14.93
CA ALA A 149 13.86 -14.60 13.86
C ALA A 149 15.24 -14.68 14.52
N PRO A 150 16.03 -15.75 14.31
CA PRO A 150 17.44 -15.70 14.63
C PRO A 150 18.06 -14.68 13.67
N LEU A 151 18.09 -13.41 14.05
CA LEU A 151 18.93 -12.43 13.35
C LEU A 151 20.35 -12.98 13.45
N HIS A 152 20.90 -13.44 12.33
CA HIS A 152 22.26 -13.99 12.23
C HIS A 152 22.58 -15.16 13.18
N GLY A 153 21.61 -16.04 13.49
CA GLY A 153 21.88 -17.20 14.35
C GLY A 153 22.15 -16.86 15.82
N LEU A 154 21.77 -15.66 16.27
CA LEU A 154 21.98 -15.18 17.64
C LEU A 154 20.74 -15.46 18.52
N PRO A 155 20.78 -16.45 19.44
CA PRO A 155 19.63 -16.86 20.27
C PRO A 155 19.15 -15.82 21.29
N HIS A 156 19.83 -14.67 21.39
CA HIS A 156 19.54 -13.61 22.35
C HIS A 156 18.63 -12.50 21.79
N PHE A 157 18.34 -12.54 20.49
CA PHE A 157 17.36 -11.67 19.83
C PHE A 157 15.94 -12.25 20.01
N ASN A 158 15.47 -12.31 21.26
CA ASN A 158 14.05 -12.54 21.54
C ASN A 158 13.33 -11.27 21.09
N GLY A 159 12.77 -11.25 19.88
CA GLY A 159 11.98 -10.14 19.33
C GLY A 159 10.54 -10.55 19.04
N GLY A 160 9.77 -9.64 18.46
CA GLY A 160 8.42 -9.87 17.94
C GLY A 160 8.23 -9.25 16.56
N SER A 161 7.59 -9.98 15.63
CA SER A 161 7.29 -9.53 14.26
C SER A 161 5.78 -9.33 14.07
N PHE A 162 5.34 -8.08 14.02
CA PHE A 162 3.94 -7.71 13.88
C PHE A 162 3.61 -7.60 12.41
N LEU A 163 2.76 -8.48 11.89
CA LEU A 163 2.40 -8.58 10.49
C LEU A 163 0.93 -8.21 10.26
N TYR A 164 0.69 -7.00 9.77
CA TYR A 164 -0.63 -6.47 9.47
C TYR A 164 -1.03 -6.83 8.04
N SER A 165 -1.95 -7.79 7.95
CA SER A 165 -2.35 -8.46 6.70
C SER A 165 -3.81 -8.19 6.34
N PRO A 166 -4.13 -8.22 5.04
CA PRO A 166 -3.84 -7.18 4.07
C PRO A 166 -4.83 -6.00 4.21
N LEU A 167 -4.32 -4.77 4.04
CA LEU A 167 -5.18 -3.60 3.87
C LEU A 167 -5.66 -3.53 2.42
N LYS A 168 -6.95 -3.84 2.22
CA LYS A 168 -7.59 -3.79 0.90
C LYS A 168 -7.55 -2.39 0.33
N GLN A 169 -6.98 -2.24 -0.87
CA GLN A 169 -6.97 -0.95 -1.57
C GLN A 169 -8.23 -0.84 -2.44
N PRO A 170 -9.09 0.17 -2.22
CA PRO A 170 -10.37 0.27 -2.93
C PRO A 170 -10.25 0.38 -4.46
N GLN A 171 -9.19 1.03 -4.96
CA GLN A 171 -8.92 1.20 -6.39
C GLN A 171 -7.72 0.38 -6.90
N GLY A 172 -6.91 -0.18 -5.99
CA GLY A 172 -5.68 -0.89 -6.34
C GLY A 172 -5.97 -2.33 -6.77
N ASP A 173 -5.23 -2.81 -7.75
CA ASP A 173 -5.07 -4.23 -8.07
C ASP A 173 -4.03 -4.91 -7.17
N PHE A 174 -3.83 -4.35 -5.97
CA PHE A 174 -2.96 -4.84 -4.93
C PHE A 174 -3.60 -4.63 -3.57
N ASP A 175 -3.17 -5.43 -2.62
CA ASP A 175 -3.36 -5.17 -1.20
C ASP A 175 -2.05 -4.68 -0.58
N VAL A 176 -2.13 -4.10 0.61
CA VAL A 176 -0.93 -3.62 1.34
C VAL A 176 -0.72 -4.44 2.61
N GLU A 177 0.46 -5.02 2.74
CA GLU A 177 0.97 -5.65 3.95
C GLU A 177 1.90 -4.68 4.70
N VAL A 178 1.80 -4.63 6.03
CA VAL A 178 2.74 -3.87 6.87
C VAL A 178 3.37 -4.81 7.88
N ARG A 179 4.67 -4.68 8.10
CA ARG A 179 5.40 -5.47 9.09
C ARG A 179 6.26 -4.59 9.99
N PHE A 180 6.20 -4.80 11.30
CA PHE A 180 7.11 -4.19 12.28
C PHE A 180 7.88 -5.28 13.02
N THR A 181 9.20 -5.16 13.10
CA THR A 181 10.04 -6.09 13.89
C THR A 181 10.63 -5.33 15.07
N TYR A 182 10.37 -5.84 16.27
CA TYR A 182 10.83 -5.27 17.53
C TYR A 182 11.77 -6.23 18.26
N LEU A 183 12.72 -5.71 19.03
CA LEU A 183 13.48 -6.46 20.03
C LEU A 183 12.73 -6.45 21.36
N ASN A 184 12.62 -7.59 22.03
CA ASN A 184 11.95 -7.65 23.33
C ASN A 184 12.81 -6.95 24.39
N GLY A 185 12.12 -6.48 25.41
CA GLY A 185 12.71 -6.04 26.65
C GLY A 185 13.14 -7.20 27.55
N PRO A 186 13.65 -6.89 28.75
CA PRO A 186 14.03 -7.90 29.75
C PRO A 186 12.88 -8.84 30.17
N ASP A 187 11.63 -8.38 30.06
CA ASP A 187 10.41 -9.13 30.34
C ASP A 187 10.09 -10.20 29.27
N LYS A 188 10.77 -10.13 28.12
CA LYS A 188 10.59 -11.01 26.95
C LYS A 188 9.17 -10.96 26.36
N ASP A 189 8.35 -9.99 26.74
CA ASP A 189 7.01 -9.82 26.21
C ASP A 189 7.10 -9.02 24.89
N PRO A 190 6.71 -9.59 23.74
CA PRO A 190 6.70 -8.83 22.49
C PRO A 190 5.70 -7.68 22.54
N TRP A 191 4.63 -7.77 23.34
CA TRP A 191 3.58 -6.75 23.37
C TRP A 191 4.01 -5.44 24.01
N THR A 192 4.99 -5.48 24.91
CA THR A 192 5.59 -4.33 25.59
C THR A 192 6.86 -3.81 24.87
N ALA A 193 7.29 -4.49 23.80
CA ALA A 193 8.51 -4.13 23.08
C ALA A 193 8.40 -2.77 22.38
N GLN A 194 9.42 -1.92 22.56
CA GLN A 194 9.48 -0.57 21.97
C GLN A 194 10.66 -0.36 21.02
N ARG A 195 11.61 -1.31 21.02
CA ARG A 195 12.86 -1.28 20.27
C ARG A 195 12.66 -1.75 18.83
N LEU A 196 12.23 -0.85 17.95
CA LEU A 196 11.97 -1.15 16.54
C LEU A 196 13.30 -1.33 15.78
N VAL A 197 13.47 -2.48 15.14
CA VAL A 197 14.66 -2.80 14.31
C VAL A 197 14.38 -2.83 12.83
N ARG A 198 13.14 -3.10 12.44
CA ARG A 198 12.76 -3.12 11.02
C ARG A 198 11.30 -2.75 10.82
N LEU A 199 11.05 -1.97 9.78
CA LEU A 199 9.70 -1.69 9.27
C LEU A 199 9.66 -2.05 7.79
N GLN A 200 8.59 -2.72 7.36
CA GLN A 200 8.33 -3.04 5.95
C GLN A 200 6.88 -2.68 5.59
N ILE A 201 6.68 -2.15 4.38
CA ILE A 201 5.37 -1.91 3.78
C ILE A 201 5.44 -2.44 2.35
N ILE A 202 4.58 -3.41 2.01
CA ILE A 202 4.70 -4.19 0.77
C ILE A 202 3.37 -4.18 0.04
N ARG A 203 3.41 -4.00 -1.29
CA ARG A 203 2.28 -4.28 -2.18
C ARG A 203 2.24 -5.75 -2.53
N ASP A 204 1.11 -6.39 -2.27
CA ASP A 204 0.82 -7.73 -2.77
C ASP A 204 -0.18 -7.61 -3.93
N TYR A 205 0.32 -7.76 -5.16
CA TYR A 205 -0.49 -7.60 -6.36
C TYR A 205 -1.43 -8.79 -6.55
N LEU A 206 -2.70 -8.49 -6.76
CA LEU A 206 -3.77 -9.46 -6.90
C LEU A 206 -3.83 -9.99 -8.34
N ALA A 207 -4.03 -11.29 -8.47
CA ALA A 207 -4.39 -11.91 -9.74
C ALA A 207 -5.77 -11.42 -10.22
N PRO A 208 -6.04 -11.39 -11.55
CA PRO A 208 -7.34 -10.97 -12.09
C PRO A 208 -8.54 -11.68 -11.45
N GLU A 209 -8.42 -12.97 -11.14
CA GLU A 209 -9.46 -13.76 -10.49
C GLU A 209 -9.71 -13.32 -9.04
N GLN A 210 -8.65 -12.91 -8.33
CA GLN A 210 -8.75 -12.37 -6.97
C GLN A 210 -9.41 -10.98 -6.97
N ILE A 211 -9.05 -10.14 -7.94
CA ILE A 211 -9.70 -8.83 -8.15
C ILE A 211 -11.18 -9.03 -8.44
N LYS A 212 -11.52 -9.94 -9.36
CA LYS A 212 -12.90 -10.29 -9.68
C LYS A 212 -13.65 -10.77 -8.44
N LYS A 213 -13.11 -11.75 -7.71
CA LYS A 213 -13.72 -12.26 -6.48
C LYS A 213 -13.92 -11.17 -5.43
N ARG A 214 -12.95 -10.26 -5.24
CA ARG A 214 -13.05 -9.12 -4.32
C ARG A 214 -14.18 -8.19 -4.71
N ASN A 215 -14.27 -7.86 -6.00
CA ASN A 215 -15.31 -6.97 -6.51
C ASN A 215 -16.69 -7.62 -6.45
N ASP A 216 -16.82 -8.90 -6.81
CA ASP A 216 -18.06 -9.69 -6.71
C ASP A 216 -18.55 -9.77 -5.25
N GLN A 217 -17.64 -9.94 -4.28
CA GLN A 217 -17.99 -9.94 -2.85
C GLN A 217 -18.52 -8.58 -2.37
N LYS A 218 -17.96 -7.49 -2.88
CA LYS A 218 -18.33 -6.13 -2.45
C LYS A 218 -19.61 -5.65 -3.12
N LEU A 219 -19.73 -5.88 -4.43
CA LEU A 219 -20.75 -5.29 -5.28
C LEU A 219 -21.86 -6.28 -5.64
N GLY A 220 -21.71 -7.55 -5.28
CA GLY A 220 -22.68 -8.60 -5.59
C GLY A 220 -22.78 -8.84 -7.09
N HIS A 221 -23.98 -9.23 -7.55
CA HIS A 221 -24.27 -9.51 -8.96
C HIS A 221 -24.70 -8.26 -9.75
N LEU A 222 -24.12 -7.09 -9.43
CA LEU A 222 -24.37 -5.91 -10.26
C LEU A 222 -23.75 -6.12 -11.65
N PRO A 223 -24.48 -5.83 -12.74
CA PRO A 223 -23.91 -5.92 -14.07
C PRO A 223 -22.81 -4.88 -14.22
N GLN A 224 -21.72 -5.23 -14.90
CA GLN A 224 -20.53 -4.38 -15.02
C GLN A 224 -20.37 -3.79 -16.42
N THR A 225 -19.47 -2.84 -16.56
CA THR A 225 -19.00 -2.34 -17.86
C THR A 225 -18.64 -3.51 -18.78
N GLY A 226 -19.14 -3.47 -20.02
CA GLY A 226 -18.97 -4.55 -20.99
C GLY A 226 -19.96 -5.70 -20.82
N GLU A 227 -20.94 -5.61 -19.92
CA GLU A 227 -22.10 -6.52 -19.88
C GLU A 227 -23.36 -5.86 -20.45
N ARG A 228 -24.39 -6.67 -20.67
CA ARG A 228 -25.68 -6.22 -21.20
C ARG A 228 -26.57 -5.81 -20.04
N ALA A 229 -27.21 -4.65 -20.15
CA ALA A 229 -28.16 -4.17 -19.16
C ALA A 229 -29.32 -5.19 -19.03
N PRO A 230 -29.61 -5.68 -17.81
CA PRO A 230 -30.57 -6.76 -17.61
C PRO A 230 -32.04 -6.33 -17.79
N LYS A 231 -32.32 -5.03 -17.79
CA LYS A 231 -33.65 -4.45 -18.03
C LYS A 231 -33.57 -2.97 -18.37
N ASP A 232 -34.65 -2.40 -18.89
CA ASP A 232 -34.75 -0.97 -19.14
C ASP A 232 -34.68 -0.13 -17.86
N GLY A 233 -34.02 1.02 -17.95
CA GLY A 233 -34.15 2.10 -16.97
C GLY A 233 -32.87 2.88 -16.68
N ARG A 234 -32.90 3.57 -15.55
CA ARG A 234 -31.77 4.35 -15.05
C ARG A 234 -30.85 3.47 -14.23
N TYR A 235 -29.56 3.60 -14.50
CA TYR A 235 -28.49 2.93 -13.78
C TYR A 235 -27.50 3.96 -13.24
N ALA A 236 -27.09 3.80 -11.98
CA ALA A 236 -25.96 4.54 -11.43
C ALA A 236 -24.70 3.68 -11.46
N ALA A 237 -23.63 4.24 -11.98
CA ALA A 237 -22.30 3.66 -11.84
C ALA A 237 -21.88 3.68 -10.36
N VAL A 238 -21.45 2.52 -9.88
CA VAL A 238 -20.90 2.25 -8.56
C VAL A 238 -19.51 1.69 -8.80
N PHE A 239 -18.54 2.16 -8.02
CA PHE A 239 -17.15 1.76 -8.17
C PHE A 239 -16.76 0.81 -7.04
N ALA A 240 -15.72 0.01 -7.27
CA ALA A 240 -15.11 -0.79 -6.21
C ALA A 240 -14.56 0.10 -5.07
N ASP A 241 -14.38 1.40 -5.31
CA ASP A 241 -14.05 2.40 -4.30
C ASP A 241 -15.27 3.21 -3.84
N ASP A 242 -15.52 3.16 -2.53
CA ASP A 242 -16.61 3.92 -1.91
C ASP A 242 -16.29 5.43 -1.88
N ALA A 243 -15.01 5.80 -1.75
CA ALA A 243 -14.59 7.20 -1.78
C ALA A 243 -14.80 7.79 -3.18
N LEU A 244 -14.43 7.06 -4.24
CA LEU A 244 -14.74 7.45 -5.62
C LEU A 244 -16.25 7.52 -5.89
N THR A 245 -17.00 6.53 -5.40
CA THR A 245 -18.47 6.52 -5.54
C THR A 245 -19.12 7.71 -4.82
N ALA A 246 -18.58 8.10 -3.66
CA ALA A 246 -19.06 9.23 -2.87
C ALA A 246 -18.59 10.59 -3.41
N SER A 247 -17.42 10.65 -4.07
CA SER A 247 -16.87 11.91 -4.59
C SER A 247 -17.56 12.37 -5.88
N ILE A 248 -18.24 11.47 -6.59
CA ILE A 248 -18.94 11.77 -7.84
C ILE A 248 -20.46 11.91 -7.56
N PRO A 249 -21.05 13.09 -7.82
CA PRO A 249 -22.49 13.30 -7.67
C PRO A 249 -23.30 12.25 -8.45
N LEU A 250 -24.41 11.79 -7.87
CA LEU A 250 -25.24 10.72 -8.44
C LEU A 250 -25.70 11.05 -9.87
N GLU A 251 -26.01 12.31 -10.13
CA GLU A 251 -26.46 12.81 -11.43
C GLU A 251 -25.38 12.64 -12.51
N GLN A 252 -24.11 12.78 -12.14
CA GLN A 252 -22.98 12.69 -13.06
C GLN A 252 -22.56 11.25 -13.38
N ARG A 253 -23.05 10.29 -12.58
CA ARG A 253 -22.79 8.86 -12.74
C ARG A 253 -24.05 8.05 -13.04
N THR A 254 -25.15 8.72 -13.40
CA THR A 254 -26.39 8.06 -13.81
C THR A 254 -26.54 8.09 -15.33
N CYS A 255 -26.83 6.93 -15.92
CA CYS A 255 -27.13 6.78 -17.33
C CYS A 255 -28.44 6.00 -17.51
N THR A 256 -29.14 6.22 -18.62
CA THR A 256 -30.28 5.39 -19.03
C THR A 256 -29.78 4.35 -20.02
N TYR A 257 -30.13 3.09 -19.78
CA TYR A 257 -29.85 1.97 -20.66
C TYR A 257 -31.13 1.23 -21.00
N SER A 258 -31.27 0.82 -22.26
CA SER A 258 -32.28 -0.14 -22.66
C SER A 258 -31.85 -1.57 -22.32
N GLU A 259 -32.82 -2.47 -22.13
CA GLU A 259 -32.60 -3.89 -21.95
C GLU A 259 -31.75 -4.45 -23.11
N GLY A 260 -30.70 -5.19 -22.77
CA GLY A 260 -29.76 -5.68 -23.75
C GLY A 260 -28.81 -4.61 -24.32
N GLN A 261 -28.80 -3.37 -23.86
CA GLN A 261 -27.77 -2.40 -24.25
C GLN A 261 -26.44 -2.70 -23.52
N TRP A 262 -25.30 -2.48 -24.18
CA TRP A 262 -24.00 -2.60 -23.52
C TRP A 262 -23.80 -1.47 -22.49
N LEU A 263 -23.41 -1.86 -21.29
CA LEU A 263 -23.04 -0.94 -20.22
C LEU A 263 -21.63 -0.39 -20.48
N GLY A 264 -21.51 0.94 -20.53
CA GLY A 264 -20.28 1.64 -20.91
C GLY A 264 -19.27 1.80 -19.76
N MET A 265 -18.10 2.37 -20.06
CA MET A 265 -17.21 2.91 -19.03
C MET A 265 -17.80 4.21 -18.48
N THR A 266 -17.41 4.62 -17.27
CA THR A 266 -17.78 5.94 -16.72
C THR A 266 -16.57 6.86 -16.70
N ASP A 267 -16.71 8.07 -17.27
CA ASP A 267 -15.65 9.08 -17.28
C ASP A 267 -15.60 9.84 -15.95
N VAL A 268 -14.62 9.49 -15.11
CA VAL A 268 -14.42 10.08 -13.79
C VAL A 268 -13.23 11.06 -13.79
N PRO A 269 -13.33 12.21 -13.11
CA PRO A 269 -12.20 13.12 -12.95
C PRO A 269 -11.14 12.49 -12.06
N ASN A 270 -9.92 12.36 -12.57
CA ASN A 270 -8.76 11.93 -11.80
C ASN A 270 -8.40 13.03 -10.78
N PRO A 271 -8.35 12.72 -9.47
CA PRO A 271 -8.13 13.72 -8.43
C PRO A 271 -6.73 14.35 -8.47
N THR A 272 -5.76 13.66 -9.07
CA THR A 272 -4.37 14.10 -9.18
C THR A 272 -4.14 14.95 -10.43
N THR A 273 -4.75 14.58 -11.56
CA THR A 273 -4.49 15.24 -12.86
C THR A 273 -5.62 16.15 -13.33
N GLY A 274 -6.81 16.07 -12.72
CA GLY A 274 -8.03 16.78 -13.14
C GLY A 274 -8.61 16.30 -14.48
N GLN A 275 -7.94 15.40 -15.20
CA GLN A 275 -8.42 14.86 -16.46
C GLN A 275 -9.48 13.79 -16.23
N ARG A 276 -10.47 13.71 -17.12
CA ARG A 276 -11.46 12.62 -17.09
C ARG A 276 -10.83 11.36 -17.67
N GLN A 277 -10.91 10.27 -16.93
CA GLN A 277 -10.43 8.96 -17.35
C GLN A 277 -11.59 7.97 -17.34
N PRO A 278 -11.69 7.11 -18.37
CA PRO A 278 -12.70 6.07 -18.40
C PRO A 278 -12.35 5.02 -17.34
N VAL A 279 -13.30 4.75 -16.43
CA VAL A 279 -13.13 3.78 -15.35
C VAL A 279 -14.23 2.72 -15.43
N HIS A 280 -13.81 1.47 -15.16
CA HIS A 280 -14.71 0.33 -15.04
C HIS A 280 -15.71 0.54 -13.91
N ALA A 281 -17.00 0.29 -14.18
CA ALA A 281 -18.07 0.51 -13.23
C ALA A 281 -19.00 -0.71 -13.12
N TRP A 282 -19.64 -0.83 -11.96
CA TRP A 282 -20.80 -1.69 -11.74
C TRP A 282 -22.06 -0.85 -11.75
N TRP A 283 -23.15 -1.38 -12.27
CA TRP A 283 -24.32 -0.58 -12.59
C TRP A 283 -25.50 -0.95 -11.70
N GLN A 284 -25.82 -0.07 -10.76
CA GLN A 284 -26.97 -0.21 -9.88
C GLN A 284 -28.22 0.34 -10.55
N TRP A 285 -29.23 -0.53 -10.76
CA TRP A 285 -30.52 -0.09 -11.27
C TRP A 285 -31.26 0.77 -10.25
N LEU A 286 -31.64 1.98 -10.65
CA LEU A 286 -32.32 2.96 -9.82
C LEU A 286 -33.83 3.00 -10.03
N GLY A 287 -34.31 2.46 -11.15
CA GLY A 287 -35.73 2.52 -11.52
C GLY A 287 -35.95 2.63 -13.01
N SER A 288 -37.19 2.45 -13.43
CA SER A 288 -37.65 2.79 -14.78
C SER A 288 -37.42 4.29 -15.04
N ASP A 289 -36.98 4.64 -16.25
CA ASP A 289 -36.87 6.04 -16.64
C ASP A 289 -38.28 6.63 -16.82
N ARG A 290 -38.72 7.43 -15.84
CA ARG A 290 -40.06 8.05 -15.86
C ARG A 290 -40.23 9.06 -16.99
N LEU A 291 -39.14 9.64 -17.51
CA LEU A 291 -39.16 10.51 -18.67
C LEU A 291 -39.36 9.71 -19.95
N ALA A 292 -38.69 8.57 -20.12
CA ALA A 292 -38.92 7.67 -21.24
C ALA A 292 -40.35 7.09 -21.21
N ALA A 293 -40.82 6.62 -20.05
CA ALA A 293 -42.20 6.12 -19.89
C ALA A 293 -43.27 7.21 -20.06
N GLY A 294 -42.93 8.47 -19.74
CA GLY A 294 -43.78 9.63 -19.99
C GLY A 294 -43.82 10.01 -21.47
N LEU A 295 -42.69 9.95 -22.15
CA LEU A 295 -42.58 10.21 -23.60
C LEU A 295 -43.25 9.12 -24.42
N ASP A 296 -43.13 7.84 -24.08
CA ASP A 296 -43.86 6.75 -24.74
C ASP A 296 -45.38 6.85 -24.54
N ARG A 297 -45.84 7.41 -23.41
CA ARG A 297 -47.27 7.70 -23.20
C ARG A 297 -47.76 8.89 -24.01
N LEU A 298 -46.91 9.89 -24.22
CA LEU A 298 -47.23 11.10 -24.97
C LEU A 298 -47.05 10.91 -26.49
N PHE A 299 -46.16 10.01 -26.89
CA PHE A 299 -45.81 9.66 -28.26
C PHE A 299 -45.72 8.14 -28.40
N PRO A 300 -46.84 7.40 -28.22
CA PRO A 300 -46.83 5.96 -28.45
C PRO A 300 -46.39 5.71 -29.89
N SER A 301 -45.36 4.89 -30.05
CA SER A 301 -44.88 4.47 -31.36
C SER A 301 -46.04 3.79 -32.09
N SER A 302 -46.66 4.53 -33.02
CA SER A 302 -47.61 3.97 -33.97
C SER A 302 -46.84 2.94 -34.78
N GLY A 303 -47.25 1.67 -34.61
CA GLY A 303 -46.51 0.52 -35.09
C GLY A 303 -46.00 0.69 -36.52
N GLN A 304 -44.69 0.54 -36.70
CA GLN A 304 -44.17 0.11 -37.99
C GLN A 304 -44.32 -1.41 -38.08
N GLN A 305 -45.24 -1.75 -38.97
CA GLN A 305 -45.59 -3.07 -39.45
C GLN A 305 -44.34 -3.89 -39.79
N ARG A 306 -44.44 -5.19 -39.44
CA ARG A 306 -43.75 -6.24 -40.20
C ARG A 306 -44.05 -6.06 -41.69
N LEU A 307 -43.00 -5.84 -42.47
CA LEU A 307 -42.78 -6.42 -43.79
C LEU A 307 -41.29 -6.78 -43.88
#